data_AF-A0R4U6-F1
#
_entry.id   AF-A0R4U6-F1
#
_cell.length_a   1.000
_cell.length_b   1.000
_cell.length_c   1.000
_cell.angle_alpha   90.00
_cell.angle_beta   90.00
_cell.angle_gamma   90.00
#
_symmetry.space_group_name_H-M   'P 1'
#
loop_
_entity.id
_entity.type
_entity.pdbx_description
1 polymer ?
#
loop_
_entity_poly.entity_id
_entity_poly.type
_entity_poly.pdbx_seq_one_letter_code
_entity_poly.pdbx_strand_id
1 'polypeptide(L)'
;MDLFDVVRSCFRRWYVFVPLLAIVTWLSYSTYNSVQPVYYSNAVIGLAAPSSRIDNAVQGVPVPRNGLLDVGGASLIANMTALGLKEPAVVDKVVASGGIPDYDARMFPSPANMQQLPLVMIEATDADEEAVSITMQLVTAQAEETLRNLQQQAQVPDAQMVRPFMVSPPSTPAAGMPARTRSTIAIFVAGFGITVVVTVLFDVVASRIGRRRKASHGPEPIRADHASDTPSTNGQPIRSTEVNQT
;
A
#
# COMPACT_ATOMS: atom_id res chain seq x y z
N MET A 1 -33.99 3.29 -1.63
CA MET A 1 -33.23 2.03 -1.70
C MET A 1 -32.33 2.05 -0.49
N ASP A 2 -32.80 1.44 0.58
CA ASP A 2 -32.09 1.46 1.84
C ASP A 2 -31.08 0.31 1.90
N LEU A 3 -30.20 0.29 2.90
CA LEU A 3 -29.22 -0.78 3.05
C LEU A 3 -29.90 -2.17 3.09
N PHE A 4 -31.10 -2.24 3.68
CA PHE A 4 -31.92 -3.46 3.72
C PHE A 4 -32.49 -3.87 2.36
N ASP A 5 -32.77 -2.94 1.43
CA ASP A 5 -33.17 -3.28 0.04
C ASP A 5 -32.02 -3.95 -0.70
N VAL A 6 -30.80 -3.44 -0.54
CA VAL A 6 -29.58 -3.98 -1.16
C VAL A 6 -29.31 -5.40 -0.66
N VAL A 7 -29.32 -5.59 0.66
CA VAL A 7 -29.17 -6.93 1.28
C VAL A 7 -30.27 -7.88 0.80
N ARG A 8 -31.53 -7.44 0.79
CA ARG A 8 -32.68 -8.24 0.31
C ARG A 8 -32.57 -8.60 -1.17
N SER A 9 -32.02 -7.72 -2.00
CA SER A 9 -31.74 -7.98 -3.42
C SER A 9 -30.68 -9.08 -3.58
N CYS A 10 -29.57 -9.01 -2.83
CA CYS A 10 -28.52 -10.03 -2.87
C CYS A 10 -29.05 -11.41 -2.43
N PHE A 11 -29.81 -11.50 -1.34
CA PHE A 11 -30.46 -12.75 -0.93
C PHE A 11 -31.47 -13.27 -1.96
N ARG A 12 -32.28 -12.39 -2.57
CA ARG A 12 -33.23 -12.78 -3.63
C ARG A 12 -32.55 -13.32 -4.90
N ARG A 13 -31.30 -12.95 -5.15
CA ARG A 13 -30.51 -13.38 -6.32
C ARG A 13 -29.17 -13.99 -5.94
N TRP A 14 -29.18 -14.87 -4.95
CA TRP A 14 -28.01 -15.65 -4.55
C TRP A 14 -27.34 -16.35 -5.75
N TYR A 15 -28.13 -16.85 -6.71
CA TYR A 15 -27.67 -17.48 -7.95
C TYR A 15 -26.96 -16.55 -8.96
N VAL A 16 -26.96 -15.23 -8.73
CA VAL A 16 -26.12 -14.24 -9.46
C VAL A 16 -25.00 -13.75 -8.55
N PHE A 17 -25.32 -13.44 -7.29
CA PHE A 17 -24.37 -12.91 -6.32
C PHE A 17 -23.24 -13.89 -6.00
N VAL A 18 -23.55 -15.15 -5.71
CA VAL A 18 -22.57 -16.19 -5.31
C VAL A 18 -21.55 -16.50 -6.41
N PRO A 19 -21.91 -16.80 -7.68
CA PRO A 19 -20.90 -17.07 -8.70
C PRO A 19 -20.03 -15.84 -9.03
N LEU A 20 -20.58 -14.64 -8.98
CA LEU A 20 -19.82 -13.42 -9.25
C LEU A 20 -18.86 -13.09 -8.08
N LEU A 21 -19.30 -13.30 -6.83
CA LEU A 21 -18.43 -13.26 -5.64
C LEU A 21 -17.35 -14.35 -5.70
N ALA A 22 -17.66 -15.55 -6.18
CA ALA A 22 -16.67 -16.62 -6.36
C ALA A 22 -15.60 -16.24 -7.39
N ILE A 23 -15.97 -15.58 -8.50
CA ILE A 23 -15.03 -15.03 -9.48
C ILE A 23 -14.13 -13.95 -8.83
N VAL A 24 -14.69 -13.02 -8.04
CA VAL A 24 -13.90 -12.00 -7.33
C VAL A 24 -12.94 -12.62 -6.32
N THR A 25 -13.38 -13.63 -5.57
CA THR A 25 -12.53 -14.37 -4.64
C THR A 25 -11.41 -15.11 -5.38
N TRP A 26 -11.70 -15.74 -6.52
CA TRP A 26 -10.71 -16.41 -7.36
C TRP A 26 -9.67 -15.45 -7.91
N LEU A 27 -10.07 -14.30 -8.47
CA LEU A 27 -9.12 -13.27 -8.93
C LEU A 27 -8.25 -12.77 -7.76
N SER A 28 -8.86 -12.45 -6.62
CA SER A 28 -8.14 -11.96 -5.43
C SER A 28 -7.10 -12.98 -4.94
N TYR A 29 -7.47 -14.26 -4.90
CA TYR A 29 -6.57 -15.36 -4.52
C TYR A 29 -5.46 -15.60 -5.55
N SER A 30 -5.78 -15.54 -6.84
CA SER A 30 -4.80 -15.63 -7.92
C SER A 30 -3.78 -14.49 -7.86
N THR A 31 -4.22 -13.25 -7.66
CA THR A 31 -3.33 -12.10 -7.45
C THR A 31 -2.47 -12.28 -6.19
N TYR A 32 -3.06 -12.71 -5.06
CA TYR A 32 -2.33 -12.97 -3.82
C TYR A 32 -1.20 -14.00 -3.99
N ASN A 33 -1.39 -15.02 -4.84
CA ASN A 33 -0.36 -16.01 -5.16
C ASN A 33 0.66 -15.53 -6.21
N SER A 34 0.31 -14.55 -7.04
CA SER A 34 1.19 -13.98 -8.07
C SER A 34 2.16 -12.90 -7.55
N VAL A 35 1.96 -12.41 -6.31
CA VAL A 35 2.93 -11.50 -5.67
C VAL A 35 4.18 -12.27 -5.27
N GLN A 36 5.27 -12.07 -6.01
CA GLN A 36 6.60 -12.56 -5.66
C GLN A 36 7.09 -11.91 -4.34
N PRO A 37 7.98 -12.60 -3.58
CA PRO A 37 8.69 -11.95 -2.47
C PRO A 37 9.54 -10.81 -3.02
N VAL A 38 9.75 -9.78 -2.20
CA VAL A 38 10.71 -8.71 -2.46
C VAL A 38 11.69 -8.69 -1.30
N TYR A 39 12.97 -8.77 -1.60
CA TYR A 39 14.04 -8.82 -0.62
C TYR A 39 14.50 -7.41 -0.24
N TYR A 40 14.65 -7.18 1.06
CA TYR A 40 15.08 -5.90 1.61
C TYR A 40 16.36 -6.10 2.41
N SER A 41 17.39 -5.29 2.14
CA SER A 41 18.60 -5.21 2.96
C SER A 41 18.97 -3.75 3.20
N ASN A 42 19.61 -3.49 4.34
CA ASN A 42 20.03 -2.16 4.75
C ASN A 42 21.37 -2.18 5.48
N ALA A 43 22.09 -1.06 5.43
CA ALA A 43 23.35 -0.83 6.13
C ALA A 43 23.37 0.58 6.72
N VAL A 44 24.16 0.80 7.77
CA VAL A 44 24.33 2.13 8.39
C VAL A 44 25.82 2.43 8.54
N ILE A 45 26.25 3.53 7.93
CA ILE A 45 27.62 4.04 7.97
C ILE A 45 27.62 5.31 8.82
N GLY A 46 28.44 5.35 9.86
CA GLY A 46 28.69 6.54 10.65
C GLY A 46 29.90 7.32 10.14
N LEU A 47 29.90 8.63 10.37
CA LEU A 47 31.03 9.50 10.05
C LEU A 47 31.76 9.94 11.32
N ALA A 48 33.06 9.63 11.39
CA ALA A 48 33.94 10.00 12.49
C ALA A 48 34.81 11.21 12.10
N ALA A 49 34.81 12.24 12.96
CA ALA A 49 35.73 13.36 12.85
C ALA A 49 37.20 12.90 13.01
N PRO A 50 38.18 13.62 12.43
CA PRO A 50 39.60 13.33 12.62
C PRO A 50 39.98 13.35 14.11
N SER A 51 40.73 12.33 14.56
CA SER A 51 41.15 12.20 15.96
C SER A 51 42.25 13.18 16.38
N SER A 52 42.96 13.78 15.41
CA SER A 52 43.97 14.80 15.64
C SER A 52 43.37 16.21 15.61
N ARG A 53 43.20 16.81 16.79
CA ARG A 53 42.90 18.23 16.96
C ARG A 53 44.21 19.01 17.19
N ILE A 54 44.40 20.11 16.46
CA ILE A 54 45.57 20.99 16.64
C ILE A 54 45.19 22.08 17.65
N ASP A 55 45.30 21.76 18.93
CA ASP A 55 44.89 22.68 20.02
C ASP A 55 45.87 23.84 20.27
N ASN A 56 47.12 23.73 19.79
CA ASN A 56 48.14 24.76 19.93
C ASN A 56 48.61 25.25 18.54
N ALA A 57 48.12 26.41 18.12
CA ALA A 57 48.57 27.10 16.91
C ALA A 57 49.86 27.88 17.20
N VAL A 58 50.93 27.62 16.44
CA VAL A 58 52.12 28.50 16.44
C VAL A 58 51.75 29.80 15.74
N GLN A 59 52.03 30.95 16.36
CA GLN A 59 51.71 32.25 15.74
C GLN A 59 52.37 32.39 14.36
N GLY A 60 51.59 32.84 13.38
CA GLY A 60 52.03 32.98 11.98
C GLY A 60 51.90 31.72 11.12
N VAL A 61 51.60 30.54 11.70
CA VAL A 61 51.39 29.31 10.93
C VAL A 61 49.88 29.07 10.70
N PRO A 62 49.41 28.96 9.44
CA PRO A 62 48.03 28.58 9.15
C PRO A 62 47.74 27.15 9.67
N VAL A 63 46.74 27.03 10.54
CA VAL A 63 46.28 25.71 11.02
C VAL A 63 45.37 25.08 9.95
N PRO A 64 45.66 23.87 9.45
CA PRO A 64 44.76 23.17 8.53
C PRO A 64 43.45 22.83 9.25
N ARG A 65 42.32 23.13 8.59
CA ARG A 65 40.95 22.90 9.09
C ARG A 65 40.10 22.22 8.02
N ASN A 66 39.02 21.56 8.44
CA ASN A 66 38.03 20.99 7.55
C ASN A 66 36.85 21.97 7.39
N GLY A 67 36.83 22.69 6.25
CA GLY A 67 35.80 23.69 5.97
C GLY A 67 34.37 23.13 5.95
N LEU A 68 34.18 21.85 5.59
CA LEU A 68 32.86 21.22 5.60
C LEU A 68 32.36 21.00 7.04
N LEU A 69 33.26 20.57 7.95
CA LEU A 69 32.95 20.47 9.38
C LEU A 69 32.68 21.85 10.00
N ASP A 70 33.45 22.87 9.62
CA ASP A 70 33.28 24.24 10.12
C ASP A 70 31.98 24.91 9.66
N VAL A 71 31.50 24.61 8.44
CA VAL A 71 30.28 25.21 7.86
C VAL A 71 29.00 24.47 8.27
N GLY A 72 29.00 23.13 8.30
CA GLY A 72 27.79 22.34 8.52
C GLY A 72 27.97 21.06 9.32
N GLY A 73 29.14 20.86 9.93
CA GLY A 73 29.44 19.68 10.75
C GLY A 73 29.42 18.36 9.97
N ALA A 74 29.49 17.26 10.72
CA ALA A 74 29.49 15.92 10.13
C ALA A 74 28.13 15.53 9.52
N SER A 75 27.04 16.22 9.88
CA SER A 75 25.70 16.02 9.30
C SER A 75 25.63 16.54 7.86
N LEU A 76 26.25 17.69 7.54
CA LEU A 76 26.40 18.16 6.15
C LEU A 76 27.17 17.14 5.32
N ILE A 77 28.30 16.65 5.84
CA ILE A 77 29.15 15.67 5.13
C ILE A 77 28.40 14.35 4.93
N ALA A 78 27.62 13.88 5.91
CA ALA A 78 26.77 12.70 5.76
C ALA A 78 25.68 12.90 4.71
N ASN A 79 25.00 14.06 4.68
CA ASN A 79 24.03 14.37 3.63
C ASN A 79 24.67 14.41 2.23
N MET A 80 25.83 15.07 2.11
CA MET A 80 26.60 15.14 0.87
C MET A 80 27.10 13.75 0.41
N THR A 81 27.50 12.88 1.34
CA THR A 81 27.90 11.50 1.03
C THR A 81 26.70 10.65 0.58
N ALA A 82 25.54 10.82 1.20
CA ALA A 82 24.30 10.15 0.78
C ALA A 82 23.86 10.58 -0.63
N LEU A 83 24.00 11.87 -0.97
CA LEU A 83 23.76 12.37 -2.32
C LEU A 83 24.80 11.83 -3.33
N GLY A 84 26.09 11.86 -2.98
CA GLY A 84 27.18 11.34 -3.81
C GLY A 84 27.03 9.85 -4.13
N LEU A 85 26.57 9.05 -3.17
CA LEU A 85 26.25 7.63 -3.38
C LEU A 85 25.12 7.41 -4.39
N LYS A 86 24.31 8.42 -4.71
CA LYS A 86 23.23 8.37 -5.70
C LYS A 86 23.58 9.07 -7.00
N GLU A 87 24.82 9.56 -7.18
CA GLU A 87 25.27 10.12 -8.45
C GLU A 87 25.38 8.99 -9.50
N PRO A 88 25.01 9.24 -10.78
CA PRO A 88 25.08 8.23 -11.83
C PRO A 88 26.43 7.54 -11.93
N ALA A 89 27.54 8.27 -11.76
CA ALA A 89 28.89 7.70 -11.81
C ALA A 89 29.20 6.68 -10.68
N VAL A 90 28.46 6.69 -9.57
CA VAL A 90 28.56 5.66 -8.51
C VAL A 90 27.59 4.52 -8.78
N VAL A 91 26.36 4.82 -9.22
CA VAL A 91 25.38 3.81 -9.66
C VAL A 91 25.94 2.96 -10.80
N ASP A 92 26.53 3.57 -11.82
CA ASP A 92 27.13 2.89 -12.97
C ASP A 92 28.27 1.95 -12.56
N LYS A 93 29.12 2.35 -11.59
CA LYS A 93 30.16 1.46 -11.02
C LYS A 93 29.55 0.24 -10.32
N VAL A 94 28.48 0.45 -9.54
CA VAL A 94 27.79 -0.62 -8.78
C VAL A 94 27.15 -1.60 -9.77
N VAL A 95 26.45 -1.10 -10.79
CA VAL A 95 25.83 -1.91 -11.84
C VAL A 95 26.86 -2.65 -12.69
N ALA A 96 27.95 -1.99 -13.10
CA ALA A 96 29.06 -2.62 -13.81
C ALA A 96 29.79 -3.70 -12.97
N SER A 97 29.61 -3.69 -11.65
CA SER A 97 30.16 -4.70 -10.72
C SER A 97 29.13 -5.78 -10.33
N GLY A 98 27.94 -5.78 -10.92
CA GLY A 98 26.89 -6.79 -10.68
C GLY A 98 25.80 -6.40 -9.67
N GLY A 99 25.75 -5.15 -9.21
CA GLY A 99 24.65 -4.64 -8.39
C GLY A 99 23.44 -4.13 -9.19
N ILE A 100 22.35 -3.81 -8.50
CA ILE A 100 21.14 -3.20 -9.07
C ILE A 100 21.27 -1.67 -9.13
N PRO A 101 20.58 -0.99 -10.07
CA PRO A 101 20.57 0.48 -10.14
C PRO A 101 19.64 1.14 -9.10
N ASP A 102 18.62 0.42 -8.61
CA ASP A 102 17.59 0.96 -7.73
C ASP A 102 17.91 0.70 -6.25
N TYR A 103 18.77 1.55 -5.69
CA TYR A 103 19.06 1.61 -4.26
C TYR A 103 18.92 3.05 -3.75
N ASP A 104 18.54 3.19 -2.47
CA ASP A 104 18.48 4.50 -1.80
C ASP A 104 19.64 4.66 -0.82
N ALA A 105 20.26 5.84 -0.84
CA ALA A 105 21.19 6.29 0.18
C ALA A 105 20.70 7.63 0.72
N ARG A 106 20.39 7.68 2.01
CA ARG A 106 19.83 8.85 2.69
C ARG A 106 20.48 9.04 4.05
N MET A 107 20.33 10.22 4.66
CA MET A 107 20.66 10.34 6.07
C MET A 107 19.79 9.41 6.91
N PHE A 108 20.33 8.87 8.01
CA PHE A 108 19.54 8.09 8.95
C PHE A 108 18.36 8.93 9.50
N PRO A 109 17.12 8.38 9.53
CA PRO A 109 15.95 9.13 9.95
C PRO A 109 15.96 9.41 11.46
N SER A 110 16.18 10.67 11.83
CA SER A 110 16.05 11.17 13.21
C SER A 110 14.63 11.68 13.47
N PRO A 111 14.06 11.49 14.68
CA PRO A 111 12.89 12.23 15.12
C PRO A 111 13.11 13.75 15.03
N ALA A 112 12.09 14.51 14.64
CA ALA A 112 12.20 15.95 14.37
C ALA A 112 12.60 16.82 15.60
N ASN A 113 12.63 16.24 16.80
CA ASN A 113 13.09 16.84 18.05
C ASN A 113 14.48 16.36 18.52
N MET A 114 15.19 15.55 17.71
CA MET A 114 16.53 15.03 17.99
C MET A 114 17.54 15.53 16.95
N GLN A 115 18.75 15.88 17.42
CA GLN A 115 19.83 16.35 16.55
C GLN A 115 20.18 15.30 15.49
N GLN A 116 20.20 15.74 14.23
CA GLN A 116 20.47 14.87 13.08
C GLN A 116 21.85 14.23 13.21
N LEU A 117 21.89 12.91 13.43
CA LEU A 117 23.13 12.15 13.57
C LEU A 117 23.91 12.11 12.24
N PRO A 118 25.25 12.11 12.25
CA PRO A 118 26.08 12.04 11.06
C PRO A 118 26.18 10.58 10.56
N LEU A 119 25.03 10.00 10.24
CA LEU A 119 24.85 8.62 9.79
C LEU A 119 24.21 8.62 8.41
N VAL A 120 24.77 7.81 7.50
CA VAL A 120 24.18 7.48 6.20
C VAL A 120 23.57 6.09 6.31
N MET A 121 22.33 5.96 5.87
CA MET A 121 21.62 4.70 5.75
C MET A 121 21.47 4.36 4.27
N ILE A 122 21.86 3.15 3.90
CA ILE A 122 21.73 2.59 2.55
C ILE A 122 20.66 1.50 2.62
N GLU A 123 19.76 1.46 1.63
CA GLU A 123 18.71 0.46 1.47
C GLU A 123 18.69 -0.02 0.01
N ALA A 124 18.68 -1.34 -0.20
CA ALA A 124 18.48 -1.96 -1.51
C ALA A 124 17.26 -2.88 -1.49
N THR A 125 16.59 -3.03 -2.64
CA THR A 125 15.32 -3.73 -2.76
C THR A 125 15.15 -4.34 -4.15
N ASP A 126 15.02 -5.66 -4.25
CA ASP A 126 14.80 -6.37 -5.52
C ASP A 126 13.98 -7.66 -5.31
N ALA A 127 13.61 -8.37 -6.37
CA ALA A 127 13.10 -9.73 -6.32
C ALA A 127 14.22 -10.78 -6.15
N ASP A 128 15.47 -10.45 -6.48
CA ASP A 128 16.65 -11.31 -6.32
C ASP A 128 17.41 -11.06 -5.00
N GLU A 129 17.51 -12.10 -4.17
CA GLU A 129 18.21 -12.10 -2.87
C GLU A 129 19.72 -11.87 -3.02
N GLU A 130 20.34 -12.45 -4.05
CA GLU A 130 21.78 -12.35 -4.31
C GLU A 130 22.13 -10.96 -4.86
N ALA A 131 21.32 -10.43 -5.78
CA ALA A 131 21.50 -9.09 -6.32
C ALA A 131 21.41 -8.00 -5.23
N VAL A 132 20.47 -8.11 -4.29
CA VAL A 132 20.40 -7.21 -3.11
C VAL A 132 21.66 -7.32 -2.25
N SER A 133 22.12 -8.54 -1.96
CA SER A 133 23.33 -8.80 -1.15
C SER A 133 24.60 -8.22 -1.80
N ILE A 134 24.77 -8.42 -3.10
CA ILE A 134 25.90 -7.89 -3.89
C ILE A 134 25.85 -6.36 -3.92
N THR A 135 24.70 -5.77 -4.21
CA THR A 135 24.50 -4.31 -4.24
C THR A 135 24.90 -3.68 -2.91
N MET A 136 24.40 -4.21 -1.80
CA MET A 136 24.68 -3.64 -0.47
C MET A 136 26.17 -3.70 -0.11
N GLN A 137 26.90 -4.74 -0.52
CA GLN A 137 28.35 -4.81 -0.36
C GLN A 137 29.06 -3.76 -1.22
N LEU A 138 28.68 -3.63 -2.50
CA LEU A 138 29.29 -2.68 -3.46
C LEU A 138 29.06 -1.21 -3.07
N VAL A 139 27.83 -0.81 -2.76
CA VAL A 139 27.49 0.57 -2.36
C VAL A 139 28.17 0.93 -1.03
N THR A 140 28.23 -0.01 -0.08
CA THR A 140 28.93 0.19 1.19
C THR A 140 30.45 0.36 1.00
N ALA A 141 31.06 -0.36 0.05
CA ALA A 141 32.46 -0.18 -0.31
C ALA A 141 32.71 1.17 -1.03
N GLN A 142 31.82 1.57 -1.93
CA GLN A 142 31.90 2.87 -2.64
C GLN A 142 31.74 4.08 -1.69
N ALA A 143 31.21 3.90 -0.47
CA ALA A 143 31.04 4.99 0.48
C ALA A 143 32.36 5.64 0.94
N GLU A 144 33.47 4.88 1.09
CA GLU A 144 34.77 5.51 1.40
C GLU A 144 35.31 6.29 0.20
N GLU A 145 35.25 5.71 -1.01
CA GLU A 145 35.74 6.39 -2.21
C GLU A 145 34.95 7.69 -2.45
N THR A 146 33.62 7.64 -2.33
CA THR A 146 32.71 8.78 -2.47
C THR A 146 33.04 9.88 -1.45
N LEU A 147 33.13 9.54 -0.15
CA LEU A 147 33.45 10.49 0.92
C LEU A 147 34.87 11.07 0.80
N ARG A 148 35.83 10.31 0.28
CA ARG A 148 37.20 10.77 -0.01
C ARG A 148 37.20 11.76 -1.17
N ASN A 149 36.61 11.38 -2.31
CA ASN A 149 36.52 12.21 -3.51
C ASN A 149 35.83 13.56 -3.19
N LEU A 150 34.74 13.52 -2.42
CA LEU A 150 33.98 14.71 -2.01
C LEU A 150 34.78 15.66 -1.12
N GLN A 151 35.56 15.13 -0.17
CA GLN A 151 36.44 15.93 0.68
C GLN A 151 37.65 16.49 -0.08
N GLN A 152 38.17 15.75 -1.06
CA GLN A 152 39.24 16.23 -1.96
C GLN A 152 38.75 17.36 -2.89
N GLN A 153 37.54 17.26 -3.45
CA GLN A 153 36.90 18.35 -4.21
C GLN A 153 36.71 19.60 -3.35
N ALA A 154 36.34 19.43 -2.07
CA ALA A 154 36.25 20.51 -1.09
C ALA A 154 37.61 20.96 -0.50
N GLN A 155 38.73 20.48 -1.06
CA GLN A 155 40.10 20.81 -0.66
C GLN A 155 40.42 20.59 0.84
N VAL A 156 39.73 19.63 1.48
CA VAL A 156 39.97 19.25 2.88
C VAL A 156 41.35 18.58 2.99
N PRO A 157 42.26 19.02 3.88
CA PRO A 157 43.55 18.36 4.09
C PRO A 157 43.37 16.93 4.61
N ASP A 158 44.18 15.96 4.13
CA ASP A 158 44.06 14.53 4.49
C ASP A 158 44.04 14.28 6.02
N ALA A 159 44.86 15.02 6.77
CA ALA A 159 44.94 14.96 8.24
C ALA A 159 43.71 15.55 8.96
N GLN A 160 42.76 16.13 8.23
CA GLN A 160 41.50 16.69 8.73
C GLN A 160 40.27 16.07 8.06
N MET A 161 40.44 15.04 7.22
CA MET A 161 39.32 14.31 6.62
C MET A 161 38.55 13.50 7.66
N VAL A 162 37.22 13.60 7.55
CA VAL A 162 36.25 12.71 8.18
C VAL A 162 36.40 11.32 7.57
N ARG A 163 36.29 10.28 8.40
CA ARG A 163 36.38 8.87 7.97
C ARG A 163 35.04 8.16 8.15
N PRO A 164 34.66 7.24 7.24
CA PRO A 164 33.50 6.39 7.46
C PRO A 164 33.85 5.29 8.45
N PHE A 165 32.86 4.82 9.21
CA PHE A 165 32.94 3.60 9.99
C PHE A 165 31.60 2.87 9.94
N MET A 166 31.64 1.54 10.01
CA MET A 166 30.44 0.71 9.92
C MET A 166 29.72 0.72 11.28
N VAL A 167 28.48 1.22 11.31
CA VAL A 167 27.61 1.23 12.50
C VAL A 167 26.69 0.01 12.50
N SER A 168 26.14 -0.33 11.33
CA SER A 168 25.51 -1.61 11.06
C SER A 168 26.03 -2.13 9.72
N PRO A 169 26.56 -3.36 9.64
CA PRO A 169 26.86 -3.99 8.35
C PRO A 169 25.57 -4.20 7.54
N PRO A 170 25.68 -4.48 6.22
CA PRO A 170 24.59 -5.01 5.42
C PRO A 170 23.86 -6.14 6.13
N SER A 171 22.55 -5.98 6.33
CA SER A 171 21.70 -7.03 6.89
C SER A 171 21.49 -8.17 5.88
N THR A 172 21.36 -9.41 6.36
CA THR A 172 20.96 -10.55 5.52
C THR A 172 19.61 -10.22 4.85
N PRO A 173 19.47 -10.27 3.51
CA PRO A 173 18.27 -9.78 2.85
C PRO A 173 17.01 -10.50 3.33
N ALA A 174 16.04 -9.72 3.83
CA ALA A 174 14.81 -10.25 4.40
C ALA A 174 13.69 -10.26 3.36
N ALA A 175 13.08 -11.43 3.13
CA ALA A 175 11.94 -11.59 2.23
C ALA A 175 10.69 -10.87 2.78
N GLY A 176 10.45 -9.66 2.28
CA GLY A 176 9.27 -8.85 2.57
C GLY A 176 8.12 -9.12 1.59
N MET A 177 6.89 -8.91 2.07
CA MET A 177 5.68 -8.96 1.24
C MET A 177 4.76 -7.74 1.49
N PRO A 178 5.27 -6.49 1.58
CA PRO A 178 4.52 -5.34 2.11
C PRO A 178 3.26 -4.97 1.30
N ALA A 179 3.27 -5.21 -0.02
CA ALA A 179 2.11 -4.99 -0.88
C ALA A 179 1.06 -6.11 -0.78
N ARG A 180 1.45 -7.34 -0.41
CA ARG A 180 0.65 -8.56 -0.62
C ARG A 180 -0.71 -8.51 0.08
N THR A 181 -0.75 -8.08 1.34
CA THR A 181 -2.01 -7.93 2.10
C THR A 181 -2.81 -6.71 1.66
N ARG A 182 -2.15 -5.55 1.44
CA ARG A 182 -2.81 -4.27 1.13
C ARG A 182 -3.50 -4.30 -0.24
N SER A 183 -2.79 -4.74 -1.28
CA SER A 183 -3.33 -4.82 -2.65
C SER A 183 -4.45 -5.86 -2.75
N THR A 184 -4.31 -7.02 -2.09
CA THR A 184 -5.36 -8.05 -2.08
C THR A 184 -6.64 -7.57 -1.41
N ILE A 185 -6.54 -6.85 -0.28
CA ILE A 185 -7.72 -6.23 0.37
C ILE A 185 -8.37 -5.19 -0.56
N ALA A 186 -7.57 -4.31 -1.19
CA ALA A 186 -8.11 -3.28 -2.09
C ALA A 186 -8.86 -3.89 -3.30
N ILE A 187 -8.28 -4.93 -3.93
CA ILE A 187 -8.89 -5.66 -5.05
C ILE A 187 -10.19 -6.36 -4.60
N PHE A 188 -10.16 -7.04 -3.45
CA PHE A 188 -11.32 -7.75 -2.91
C PHE A 188 -12.48 -6.78 -2.58
N VAL A 189 -12.19 -5.65 -1.91
CA VAL A 189 -13.19 -4.63 -1.57
C VAL A 189 -13.78 -4.00 -2.84
N ALA A 190 -12.96 -3.66 -3.83
CA ALA A 190 -13.44 -3.10 -5.11
C ALA A 190 -14.31 -4.11 -5.89
N GLY A 191 -13.85 -5.37 -6.02
CA GLY A 191 -14.60 -6.44 -6.68
C GLY A 191 -15.91 -6.79 -5.97
N PHE A 192 -15.93 -6.77 -4.63
CA PHE A 192 -17.15 -6.94 -3.85
C PHE A 192 -18.14 -5.79 -4.09
N GLY A 193 -17.67 -4.54 -4.11
CA GLY A 193 -18.50 -3.38 -4.47
C GLY A 193 -19.13 -3.51 -5.86
N ILE A 194 -18.35 -3.88 -6.86
CA ILE A 194 -18.83 -4.16 -8.23
C ILE A 194 -19.87 -5.30 -8.22
N THR A 195 -19.63 -6.36 -7.46
CA THR A 195 -20.55 -7.50 -7.33
C THR A 195 -21.92 -7.10 -6.78
N VAL A 196 -21.96 -6.24 -5.75
CA VAL A 196 -23.22 -5.70 -5.21
C VAL A 196 -23.93 -4.83 -6.26
N VAL A 197 -23.21 -3.91 -6.92
CA VAL A 197 -23.78 -3.02 -7.94
C VAL A 197 -24.40 -3.82 -9.10
N VAL A 198 -23.68 -4.80 -9.66
CA VAL A 198 -24.19 -5.66 -10.75
C VAL A 198 -25.41 -6.46 -10.30
N THR A 199 -25.40 -7.00 -9.08
CA THR A 199 -26.52 -7.78 -8.52
C THR A 199 -27.78 -6.94 -8.36
N VAL A 200 -27.66 -5.71 -7.84
CA VAL A 200 -28.78 -4.77 -7.69
C VAL A 200 -29.29 -4.30 -9.06
N LEU A 201 -28.39 -3.97 -10.00
CA LEU A 201 -28.77 -3.53 -11.34
C LEU A 201 -29.55 -4.63 -12.09
N PHE A 202 -29.11 -5.89 -11.98
CA PHE A 202 -29.79 -7.05 -12.54
C PHE A 202 -31.17 -7.29 -11.91
N ASP A 203 -31.32 -7.10 -10.59
CA ASP A 203 -32.62 -7.21 -9.94
C ASP A 203 -33.61 -6.11 -10.36
N VAL A 204 -33.15 -4.86 -10.48
CA VAL A 204 -33.96 -3.74 -11.01
C VAL A 204 -34.40 -4.02 -12.44
N VAL A 205 -33.49 -4.43 -13.33
CA VAL A 205 -33.82 -4.72 -14.74
C VAL A 205 -34.80 -5.89 -14.85
N ALA A 206 -34.50 -7.03 -14.23
CA ALA A 206 -35.32 -8.23 -14.35
C ALA A 206 -36.69 -8.09 -13.65
N SER A 207 -36.79 -7.34 -12.53
CA SER A 207 -38.08 -7.06 -11.90
C SER A 207 -38.94 -6.09 -12.72
N ARG A 208 -38.33 -5.11 -13.41
CA ARG A 208 -39.01 -4.19 -14.33
C ARG A 208 -39.53 -4.91 -15.58
N ILE A 209 -38.79 -5.90 -16.10
CA ILE A 209 -39.24 -6.79 -17.19
C ILE A 209 -40.37 -7.71 -16.71
N GLY A 210 -40.24 -8.31 -15.51
CA GLY A 210 -41.27 -9.19 -14.94
C GLY A 210 -42.62 -8.49 -14.72
N ARG A 211 -42.60 -7.24 -14.24
CA ARG A 211 -43.82 -6.41 -14.11
C ARG A 211 -44.50 -6.15 -15.46
N ARG A 212 -43.73 -5.88 -16.52
CA ARG A 212 -44.29 -5.72 -17.88
C ARG A 212 -45.00 -6.98 -18.38
N ARG A 213 -44.43 -8.18 -18.14
CA ARG A 213 -45.08 -9.45 -18.51
C ARG A 213 -46.37 -9.71 -17.73
N LYS A 214 -46.41 -9.41 -16.42
CA LYS A 214 -47.66 -9.53 -15.64
C LYS A 214 -48.76 -8.55 -16.08
N ALA A 215 -48.41 -7.36 -16.57
CA ALA A 215 -49.39 -6.43 -17.15
C ALA A 215 -49.99 -6.91 -18.49
N SER A 216 -49.40 -7.92 -19.12
CA SER A 216 -49.90 -8.55 -20.36
C SER A 216 -50.77 -9.80 -20.10
N HIS A 217 -51.14 -10.07 -18.86
CA HIS A 217 -52.30 -10.90 -18.52
C HIS A 217 -53.33 -9.97 -17.88
N GLY A 218 -54.23 -9.44 -18.72
CA GLY A 218 -55.25 -8.49 -18.32
C GLY A 218 -56.32 -9.11 -17.41
N PRO A 219 -57.20 -8.28 -16.82
CA PRO A 219 -58.29 -8.76 -15.98
C PRO A 219 -59.22 -9.70 -16.76
N GLU A 220 -59.60 -10.81 -16.13
CA GLU A 220 -60.69 -11.66 -16.61
C GLU A 220 -62.00 -10.83 -16.58
N PRO A 221 -62.78 -10.78 -17.68
CA PRO A 221 -63.93 -9.90 -17.77
C PRO A 221 -65.04 -10.36 -16.83
N ILE A 222 -65.45 -9.45 -15.93
CA ILE A 222 -66.53 -9.70 -14.96
C ILE A 222 -67.82 -10.00 -15.72
N ARG A 223 -68.31 -11.23 -15.60
CA ARG A 223 -69.52 -11.71 -16.25
C ARG A 223 -70.77 -11.19 -15.53
N ALA A 224 -71.20 -9.99 -15.91
CA ALA A 224 -72.47 -9.43 -15.48
C ALA A 224 -73.63 -10.05 -16.30
N ASP A 225 -74.36 -11.00 -15.72
CA ASP A 225 -75.66 -11.43 -16.25
C ASP A 225 -76.50 -12.17 -15.20
N HIS A 226 -77.39 -11.44 -14.51
CA HIS A 226 -78.83 -11.74 -14.43
C HIS A 226 -79.54 -10.77 -13.48
N ALA A 227 -80.55 -10.07 -14.00
CA ALA A 227 -81.56 -9.38 -13.21
C ALA A 227 -82.92 -9.60 -13.88
N SER A 228 -83.86 -10.21 -13.15
CA SER A 228 -85.25 -10.40 -13.58
C SER A 228 -86.13 -10.74 -12.38
N ASP A 229 -87.14 -9.91 -12.13
CA ASP A 229 -88.20 -10.06 -11.10
C ASP A 229 -89.00 -11.39 -11.28
N THR A 230 -89.82 -11.91 -10.34
CA THR A 230 -90.92 -11.27 -9.59
C THR A 230 -91.33 -12.07 -8.31
N PRO A 231 -92.24 -11.57 -7.44
CA PRO A 231 -92.41 -12.07 -6.07
C PRO A 231 -93.58 -13.05 -5.78
N SER A 232 -93.44 -13.80 -4.67
CA SER A 232 -94.52 -14.37 -3.83
C SER A 232 -93.97 -14.66 -2.43
N THR A 233 -94.57 -14.32 -1.27
CA THR A 233 -95.93 -14.54 -0.70
C THR A 233 -95.89 -15.61 0.40
N ASN A 234 -96.20 -15.20 1.64
CA ASN A 234 -96.52 -15.99 2.85
C ASN A 234 -95.49 -17.01 3.42
N GLY A 235 -95.16 -16.88 4.73
CA GLY A 235 -94.36 -17.90 5.44
C GLY A 235 -93.77 -17.51 6.82
N GLN A 236 -94.56 -17.02 7.77
CA GLN A 236 -94.21 -17.09 9.21
C GLN A 236 -94.69 -18.42 9.82
N PRO A 237 -94.32 -18.81 11.07
CA PRO A 237 -93.25 -18.30 11.97
C PRO A 237 -92.03 -19.30 12.02
N ILE A 238 -91.27 -19.69 13.07
CA ILE A 238 -91.32 -19.56 14.55
C ILE A 238 -89.93 -19.79 15.21
N ARG A 239 -89.71 -19.17 16.40
CA ARG A 239 -89.10 -19.74 17.64
C ARG A 239 -87.57 -19.70 17.93
N SER A 240 -87.27 -19.35 19.19
CA SER A 240 -86.17 -19.79 20.10
C SER A 240 -84.70 -19.61 19.65
N THR A 241 -83.83 -18.74 20.22
CA THR A 241 -83.35 -18.47 21.62
C THR A 241 -82.08 -19.21 22.02
N GLU A 242 -80.95 -18.49 22.12
CA GLU A 242 -79.85 -18.55 23.11
C GLU A 242 -78.90 -17.36 22.77
N VAL A 243 -78.34 -16.51 23.66
CA VAL A 243 -78.02 -16.50 25.11
C VAL A 243 -76.67 -17.11 25.49
N ASN A 244 -75.60 -16.34 25.22
CA ASN A 244 -74.37 -16.16 26.04
C ASN A 244 -73.38 -15.24 25.25
N GLN A 245 -72.56 -14.31 25.80
CA GLN A 245 -71.91 -14.12 27.11
C GLN A 245 -71.02 -15.30 27.54
N THR A 246 -69.71 -15.21 27.47
CA THR A 246 -68.86 -14.12 28.01
C THR A 246 -67.81 -13.59 27.04
#